data_AF-A0AAX1QWG1-F1
#
_entry.id   AF-A0AAX1QWG1-F1
#
_cell.length_a   1.000
_cell.length_b   1.000
_cell.length_c   1.000
_cell.angle_alpha   90.00
_cell.angle_beta   90.00
_cell.angle_gamma   90.00
#
_symmetry.space_group_name_H-M   'P 1'
#
loop_
_entity.id
_entity.type
_entity.pdbx_description
1 polymer ?
#
loop_
_entity_poly.entity_id
_entity_poly.type
_entity_poly.pdbx_seq_one_letter_code
_entity_poly.pdbx_strand_id
1 'polypeptide(L)'
;MANITGIVIKTFPKSGTTIAELNVLRPVETVNVEKFAQYGLGLNTDIPFNKQPLRIEPAYAKRLIETRAFVPNREYDIRFGSNPDDPLEVVAVELIPKDEDLKKYMAETLKK
;
A
#
# COMPACT_ATOMS: atom_id res chain seq x y z
N MET A 1 7.46 -6.29 7.36
CA MET A 1 7.24 -7.05 6.12
C MET A 1 5.75 -7.19 5.87
N ALA A 2 5.33 -6.85 4.66
CA ALA A 2 3.94 -6.90 4.23
C ALA A 2 3.88 -7.47 2.80
N ASN A 3 2.93 -8.35 2.54
CA ASN A 3 2.68 -8.84 1.18
C ASN A 3 1.76 -7.84 0.47
N ILE A 4 2.33 -7.07 -0.46
CA ILE A 4 1.62 -5.98 -1.13
C ILE A 4 1.01 -6.54 -2.41
N THR A 5 -0.31 -6.50 -2.49
CA THR A 5 -1.08 -7.08 -3.61
C THR A 5 -1.44 -6.05 -4.66
N GLY A 6 -1.39 -4.76 -4.31
CA GLY A 6 -1.76 -3.69 -5.24
C GLY A 6 -1.40 -2.30 -4.74
N ILE A 7 -1.36 -1.36 -5.69
CA ILE A 7 -1.26 0.08 -5.46
C ILE A 7 -2.45 0.71 -6.17
N VAL A 8 -3.19 1.58 -5.48
CA VAL A 8 -4.31 2.32 -6.06
C VAL A 8 -4.13 3.81 -5.82
N ILE A 9 -4.37 4.60 -6.86
CA ILE A 9 -4.48 6.06 -6.76
C ILE A 9 -5.96 6.41 -6.96
N LYS A 10 -6.54 7.09 -5.97
CA LYS A 10 -7.93 7.58 -6.01
C LYS A 10 -7.88 9.09 -6.07
N THR A 11 -8.42 9.65 -7.14
CA THR A 11 -8.58 11.10 -7.29
C THR A 11 -10.05 11.44 -7.07
N PHE A 12 -10.31 12.45 -6.24
CA PHE A 12 -11.64 12.98 -5.97
C PHE A 12 -11.80 14.30 -6.76
N PRO A 13 -12.42 14.27 -7.96
CA PRO A 13 -12.37 15.42 -8.87
C PRO A 13 -13.02 16.69 -8.30
N LYS A 14 -14.02 16.52 -7.43
CA LYS A 14 -14.73 17.64 -6.80
C LYS A 14 -13.89 18.41 -5.79
N SER A 15 -13.02 17.73 -5.04
CA SER A 15 -12.15 18.37 -4.03
C SER A 15 -10.73 18.61 -4.52
N GLY A 16 -10.35 18.03 -5.66
CA GLY A 16 -8.97 18.02 -6.15
C GLY A 16 -8.03 17.10 -5.36
N THR A 17 -8.53 16.41 -4.33
CA THR A 17 -7.72 15.55 -3.47
C THR A 17 -7.32 14.28 -4.21
N THR A 18 -6.05 13.92 -4.14
CA THR A 18 -5.53 12.63 -4.61
C THR A 18 -4.96 11.87 -3.43
N ILE A 19 -5.38 10.62 -3.28
CA ILE A 19 -4.85 9.71 -2.28
C ILE A 19 -4.27 8.48 -2.96
N ALA A 20 -3.19 7.95 -2.42
CA ALA A 20 -2.66 6.67 -2.86
C ALA A 20 -2.59 5.69 -1.68
N GLU A 21 -2.94 4.44 -1.94
CA GLU A 21 -3.08 3.39 -0.94
C GLU A 21 -2.43 2.08 -1.40
N LEU A 22 -1.92 1.33 -0.43
CA LEU A 22 -1.40 -0.02 -0.61
C LEU A 22 -2.46 -1.05 -0.20
N ASN A 23 -2.74 -1.98 -1.11
CA ASN A 23 -3.49 -3.19 -0.78
C ASN A 23 -2.51 -4.21 -0.21
N VAL A 24 -2.77 -4.66 1.01
CA VAL A 24 -1.91 -5.60 1.73
C VAL A 24 -2.70 -6.86 1.99
N LEU A 25 -2.11 -8.01 1.71
CA LEU A 25 -2.68 -9.30 2.03
C LEU A 25 -2.62 -9.51 3.55
N ARG A 26 -3.77 -9.75 4.18
CA ARG A 26 -3.92 -9.91 5.63
C ARG A 26 -4.77 -11.14 5.93
N PRO A 27 -4.58 -11.78 7.10
CA PRO A 27 -5.50 -12.81 7.55
C PRO A 27 -6.90 -12.22 7.81
N VAL A 28 -7.93 -12.99 7.47
CA VAL A 28 -9.31 -12.66 7.86
C VAL A 28 -9.41 -12.77 9.39
N GLU A 29 -9.74 -11.66 10.04
CA GLU A 29 -9.91 -11.62 11.49
C GLU A 29 -11.34 -11.94 11.91
N THR A 30 -11.49 -12.62 13.06
CA THR A 30 -12.78 -12.73 13.73
C THR A 30 -12.98 -11.51 14.62
N VAL A 31 -14.06 -10.77 14.38
CA VAL A 31 -14.43 -9.58 15.16
C VAL A 31 -15.83 -9.78 15.71
N ASN A 32 -16.05 -9.48 16.98
CA ASN A 32 -17.37 -9.53 17.59
C ASN A 32 -17.52 -8.36 18.56
N VAL A 33 -18.11 -7.26 18.08
CA VAL A 33 -18.39 -6.05 18.86
C VAL A 33 -19.82 -5.60 18.62
N GLU A 34 -20.36 -4.74 19.49
CA GLU A 34 -21.78 -4.35 19.52
C GLU A 34 -22.37 -3.95 18.15
N LYS A 35 -21.57 -3.27 17.30
CA LYS A 35 -22.01 -2.74 16.00
C LYS A 35 -21.39 -3.46 14.79
N PHE A 36 -20.56 -4.47 15.00
CA PHE A 36 -19.85 -5.16 13.93
C PHE A 36 -19.46 -6.58 14.32
N ALA A 37 -19.83 -7.55 13.50
CA ALA A 37 -19.40 -8.94 13.63
C ALA A 37 -18.84 -9.44 12.30
N GLN A 38 -17.69 -10.12 12.36
CA GLN A 38 -17.02 -10.77 11.24
C GLN A 38 -16.51 -12.13 11.70
N TYR A 39 -16.74 -13.15 10.88
CA TYR A 39 -16.22 -14.50 11.09
C TYR A 39 -15.80 -15.07 9.74
N GLY A 40 -14.61 -15.66 9.66
CA GLY A 40 -14.08 -16.20 8.41
C GLY A 40 -12.69 -16.80 8.58
N LEU A 41 -12.14 -17.29 7.47
CA LEU A 41 -10.83 -17.95 7.40
C LEU A 41 -10.17 -17.61 6.06
N GLY A 42 -8.84 -17.52 6.04
CA GLY A 42 -8.06 -17.28 4.84
C GLY A 42 -7.44 -15.88 4.82
N LEU A 43 -7.25 -15.34 3.62
CA LEU A 43 -6.59 -14.05 3.39
C LEU A 43 -7.50 -13.11 2.61
N ASN A 44 -7.47 -11.82 2.92
CA ASN A 44 -8.14 -10.77 2.18
C ASN A 44 -7.24 -9.52 2.09
N THR A 45 -7.76 -8.46 1.46
CA THR A 45 -7.07 -7.16 1.38
C THR A 45 -7.80 -6.05 2.12
N ASP A 46 -8.87 -6.42 2.82
CA ASP A 46 -9.68 -5.48 3.59
C ASP A 46 -8.82 -4.83 4.68
N ILE A 47 -9.18 -3.59 5.00
CA ILE A 47 -8.58 -2.88 6.12
C ILE A 47 -9.16 -3.49 7.39
N PRO A 48 -8.33 -3.96 8.34
CA PRO A 48 -8.84 -4.54 9.57
C PRO A 48 -9.74 -3.56 10.32
N PHE A 49 -10.68 -4.10 11.09
CA PHE A 49 -11.59 -3.29 11.90
C PHE A 49 -10.78 -2.33 12.80
N ASN A 50 -11.19 -1.07 12.88
CA ASN A 50 -10.49 0.01 13.60
C ASN A 50 -9.05 0.34 13.12
N LYS A 51 -8.66 -0.07 11.91
CA LYS A 51 -7.40 0.36 11.28
C LYS A 51 -7.66 1.35 10.14
N GLN A 52 -6.62 2.10 9.80
CA GLN A 52 -6.63 3.00 8.65
C GLN A 52 -6.02 2.32 7.42
N PRO A 53 -6.41 2.73 6.19
CA PRO A 53 -5.72 2.33 4.98
C PRO A 53 -4.23 2.65 5.06
N LEU A 54 -3.41 1.80 4.44
CA LEU A 54 -1.98 2.07 4.37
C LEU A 54 -1.71 3.05 3.23
N ARG A 55 -1.42 4.30 3.58
CA ARG A 55 -1.10 5.37 2.61
C ARG A 55 0.30 5.19 2.01
N ILE A 56 0.44 5.57 0.75
CA ILE A 56 1.71 5.70 0.04
C ILE A 56 1.77 7.10 -0.59
N GLU A 57 2.97 7.67 -0.65
CA GLU A 57 3.20 8.97 -1.27
C GLU A 57 2.71 8.95 -2.74
N PRO A 58 1.81 9.87 -3.16
CA PRO A 58 1.15 9.79 -4.47
C PRO A 58 2.09 9.81 -5.68
N ALA A 59 3.15 10.62 -5.65
CA ALA A 59 4.11 10.71 -6.76
C ALA A 59 4.93 9.42 -6.89
N TYR A 60 5.33 8.81 -5.78
CA TYR A 60 6.02 7.54 -5.74
C TYR A 60 5.12 6.39 -6.21
N ALA A 61 3.88 6.33 -5.73
CA ALA A 61 2.88 5.38 -6.21
C ALA A 61 2.67 5.50 -7.72
N LYS A 62 2.55 6.73 -8.24
CA LYS A 62 2.41 7.01 -9.66
C LYS A 62 3.64 6.50 -10.44
N ARG A 63 4.86 6.80 -9.97
CA ARG A 63 6.10 6.33 -10.57
C ARG A 63 6.19 4.81 -10.65
N LEU A 64 5.79 4.11 -9.58
CA LEU A 64 5.76 2.64 -9.55
C LEU A 64 4.79 2.05 -10.58
N ILE A 65 3.62 2.67 -10.76
CA ILE A 65 2.60 2.24 -11.71
C ILE A 65 3.06 2.49 -13.15
N GLU A 66 3.52 3.71 -13.44
CA GLU A 66 3.88 4.14 -14.80
C GLU A 66 5.09 3.38 -15.33
N THR A 67 6.10 3.15 -14.49
CA THR A 67 7.29 2.38 -14.88
C THR A 67 7.03 0.87 -14.88
N ARG A 68 5.91 0.39 -14.32
CA ARG A 68 5.65 -1.03 -14.02
C ARG A 68 6.67 -1.66 -13.06
N ALA A 69 7.37 -0.85 -12.27
CA ALA A 69 8.36 -1.34 -11.32
C ALA A 69 7.75 -2.13 -10.14
N PHE A 70 6.48 -1.88 -9.81
CA PHE A 70 5.79 -2.64 -8.76
C PHE A 70 5.33 -4.01 -9.26
N VAL A 71 5.70 -5.05 -8.52
CA VAL A 71 5.24 -6.43 -8.75
C VAL A 71 4.29 -6.84 -7.62
N PRO A 72 3.01 -7.16 -7.91
CA PRO A 72 2.03 -7.54 -6.89
C PRO A 72 2.30 -8.93 -6.31
N ASN A 73 1.72 -9.19 -5.14
CA ASN A 73 1.79 -10.45 -4.39
C ASN A 73 3.23 -10.82 -3.98
N ARG A 74 4.05 -9.81 -3.70
CA ARG A 74 5.43 -9.95 -3.23
C ARG A 74 5.60 -9.30 -1.87
N GLU A 75 6.62 -9.75 -1.16
CA GLU A 75 6.95 -9.23 0.16
C GLU A 75 7.83 -8.00 0.05
N TYR A 76 7.39 -6.93 0.69
CA TYR A 76 8.14 -5.68 0.80
C TYR A 76 8.31 -5.31 2.26
N ASP A 77 9.46 -4.73 2.58
CA ASP A 77 9.54 -3.80 3.70
C ASP A 77 9.05 -2.43 3.25
N ILE A 78 8.51 -1.67 4.19
CA ILE A 78 7.91 -0.38 3.94
C ILE A 78 8.67 0.64 4.76
N ARG A 79 9.27 1.62 4.09
CA ARG A 79 9.83 2.79 4.76
C ARG A 79 8.75 3.85 4.84
N PHE A 80 8.49 4.32 6.05
CA PHE A 80 7.56 5.42 6.31
C PHE A 80 8.32 6.74 6.38
N GLY A 81 7.64 7.80 5.97
CA GLY A 81 8.09 9.18 6.10
C GLY A 81 6.89 10.13 6.13
N SER A 82 7.15 11.42 6.28
CA SER A 82 6.11 12.44 6.18
C SER A 82 5.68 12.63 4.73
N ASN A 83 4.39 12.85 4.50
CA ASN A 83 3.89 13.31 3.21
C ASN A 83 4.47 14.71 2.92
N PRO A 84 5.09 14.94 1.75
CA PRO A 84 5.61 16.26 1.38
C PRO A 84 4.53 17.36 1.34
N ASP A 85 3.29 16.99 1.02
CA ASP A 85 2.16 17.92 0.91
C ASP A 85 1.42 18.13 2.24
N ASP A 86 1.57 17.19 3.18
CA ASP A 86 1.03 17.27 4.55
C ASP A 86 2.03 16.66 5.56
N PRO A 87 2.90 17.46 6.18
CA PRO A 87 3.93 16.96 7.08
C PRO A 87 3.40 16.19 8.30
N LEU A 88 2.13 16.36 8.66
CA LEU A 88 1.48 15.65 9.77
C LEU A 88 1.01 14.24 9.35
N GLU A 89 0.90 13.97 8.06
CA GLU A 89 0.54 12.66 7.53
C GLU A 89 1.78 11.78 7.36
N VAL A 90 1.74 10.57 7.94
CA VAL A 90 2.78 9.55 7.73
C VAL A 90 2.35 8.61 6.62
N VAL A 91 3.17 8.49 5.58
CA VAL A 91 2.89 7.68 4.40
C VAL A 91 4.07 6.76 4.08
N ALA A 92 3.82 5.68 3.35
CA ALA A 92 4.89 4.89 2.76
C ALA A 92 5.60 5.72 1.68
N VAL A 93 6.91 5.90 1.84
CA VAL A 93 7.74 6.67 0.89
C VAL A 93 8.66 5.76 0.07
N GLU A 94 8.78 4.50 0.45
CA GLU A 94 9.57 3.51 -0.27
C GLU A 94 9.07 2.09 0.01
N LEU A 95 8.95 1.29 -1.05
CA LEU A 95 8.77 -0.15 -0.98
C LEU A 95 10.12 -0.81 -1.26
N ILE A 96 10.61 -1.62 -0.32
CA ILE A 96 11.89 -2.30 -0.41
C ILE A 96 11.59 -3.79 -0.66
N PRO A 97 11.81 -4.31 -1.89
CA PRO A 97 11.61 -5.73 -2.15
C PRO A 97 12.48 -6.58 -1.24
N LYS A 98 11.95 -7.69 -0.74
CA LYS A 98 12.73 -8.62 0.07
C LYS A 98 13.63 -9.51 -0.75
N ASP A 99 13.11 -10.00 -1.86
CA ASP A 99 13.79 -10.95 -2.73
C ASP A 99 14.75 -10.25 -3.72
N GLU A 100 15.91 -10.87 -3.93
CA GLU A 100 17.05 -10.26 -4.66
C GLU A 100 16.75 -10.05 -6.15
N ASP A 101 15.94 -10.93 -6.75
CA ASP A 101 15.47 -10.81 -8.13
C ASP A 101 14.58 -9.59 -8.31
N LEU A 102 13.61 -9.36 -7.42
CA LEU A 102 12.75 -8.18 -7.50
C LEU A 102 13.49 -6.90 -7.16
N LYS A 103 14.46 -6.93 -6.24
CA LYS A 103 15.33 -5.76 -5.98
C LYS A 103 16.01 -5.29 -7.27
N LYS A 104 16.60 -6.22 -8.03
CA LYS A 104 17.27 -5.91 -9.30
C LYS A 104 16.27 -5.40 -10.34
N TYR A 105 15.17 -6.13 -10.53
CA TYR A 105 14.11 -5.75 -11.47
C TYR A 105 13.57 -4.34 -11.20
N MET A 106 13.24 -4.06 -9.95
CA MET A 106 12.65 -2.78 -9.53
C MET A 106 13.67 -1.65 -9.68
N ALA A 107 14.94 -1.87 -9.32
CA ALA A 107 16.01 -0.89 -9.49
C ALA A 107 16.32 -0.56 -10.95
N GLU A 108 16.19 -1.52 -11.87
CA GLU A 108 16.36 -1.30 -13.31
C GLU A 108 15.15 -0.58 -13.92
N THR A 109 13.95 -0.98 -13.52
CA THR A 109 12.70 -0.48 -14.08
C THR A 109 12.42 0.96 -13.65
N LEU A 110 12.79 1.34 -12.42
CA LEU A 110 12.67 2.71 -11.90
C LEU A 110 13.60 3.74 -12.57
N LYS A 111 14.57 3.31 -13.36
CA LYS A 111 15.47 4.21 -14.12
C LYS A 111 14.88 4.67 -15.46
N LYS A 112 13.80 4.04 -15.91
CA LYS A 112 13.08 4.40 -17.14
C LYS A 112 12.14 5.56 -16.88
#